data_AF-A0A848LUC5-F1
#
_entry.id   AF-A0A848LUC5-F1
#
_cell.length_a   1.000
_cell.length_b   1.000
_cell.length_c   1.000
_cell.angle_alpha   90.00
_cell.angle_beta   90.00
_cell.angle_gamma   90.00
#
_symmetry.space_group_name_H-M   'P 1'
#
loop_
_entity.id
_entity.type
_entity.pdbx_description
1 polymer ?
#
loop_
_entity_poly.entity_id
_entity_poly.type
_entity_poly.pdbx_seq_one_letter_code
_entity_poly.pdbx_strand_id
1 'polypeptide(L)'
;MSGPGIQLPPNDPRNKILNIVRPPAFFLLCVGVLNIIYNVAGFVLAALKVTSPFVPAGAEPAPLELSLTLALMLGVGIICGVLSAWGALSALNLKGYGLATVGGITALYILSPGCVIGVPVAIWMLFTLRRDGVREAFQA
;
A
#
# COMPACT_ATOMS: atom_id res chain seq x y z
N MET A 1 10.12 -21.10 -3.31
CA MET A 1 9.06 -20.55 -4.18
C MET A 1 9.57 -19.23 -4.73
N SER A 2 9.68 -19.10 -6.05
CA SER A 2 10.14 -17.87 -6.71
C SER A 2 9.05 -16.80 -6.61
N GLY A 3 8.99 -16.09 -5.49
CA GLY A 3 8.10 -14.94 -5.32
C GLY A 3 8.66 -13.68 -6.02
N PRO A 4 7.85 -12.61 -6.13
CA PRO A 4 8.28 -11.37 -6.78
C PRO A 4 9.49 -10.72 -6.07
N GLY A 5 10.25 -9.92 -6.82
CA GLY A 5 11.49 -9.27 -6.37
C GLY A 5 12.76 -9.90 -6.96
N ILE A 6 13.91 -9.50 -6.44
CA ILE A 6 15.20 -9.99 -6.95
C ILE A 6 15.39 -11.48 -6.62
N GLN A 7 16.15 -12.18 -7.47
CA GLN A 7 16.60 -13.53 -7.18
C GLN A 7 18.07 -13.47 -6.82
N LEU A 8 18.38 -13.74 -5.56
CA LEU A 8 19.76 -13.84 -5.08
C LEU A 8 20.22 -15.30 -5.13
N PRO A 9 21.52 -15.55 -5.35
CA PRO A 9 22.08 -16.89 -5.26
C PRO A 9 21.76 -17.52 -3.89
N PRO A 10 21.49 -18.84 -3.82
CA PRO A 10 21.19 -19.52 -2.55
C PRO A 10 22.25 -19.34 -1.44
N ASN A 11 23.52 -19.12 -1.82
CA ASN A 11 24.63 -18.92 -0.88
C ASN A 11 24.75 -17.49 -0.33
N ASP A 12 23.97 -16.52 -0.81
CA ASP A 12 24.04 -15.15 -0.32
C ASP A 12 23.28 -15.02 1.03
N PRO A 13 23.93 -14.54 2.12
CA PRO A 13 23.27 -14.33 3.41
C PRO A 13 22.03 -13.44 3.32
N ARG A 14 21.96 -12.53 2.34
CA ARG A 14 20.81 -11.65 2.10
C ARG A 14 19.57 -12.40 1.63
N ASN A 15 19.72 -13.59 1.04
CA ASN A 15 18.57 -14.38 0.59
C ASN A 15 17.69 -14.82 1.78
N LYS A 16 18.31 -15.09 2.94
CA LYS A 16 17.56 -15.37 4.19
C LYS A 16 16.72 -14.17 4.61
N ILE A 17 17.30 -12.97 4.56
CA ILE A 17 16.60 -11.72 4.90
C ILE A 17 15.49 -11.42 3.89
N LEU A 18 15.78 -11.56 2.59
CA LEU A 18 14.80 -11.37 1.52
C LEU A 18 13.57 -12.28 1.72
N ASN A 19 13.77 -13.54 2.11
CA ASN A 19 12.67 -14.46 2.36
C ASN A 19 11.81 -14.07 3.57
N ILE A 20 12.36 -13.33 4.54
CA ILE A 20 11.62 -12.80 5.69
C ILE A 20 10.83 -11.55 5.29
N VAL A 21 11.42 -10.67 4.47
CA VAL A 21 10.81 -9.39 4.03
C VAL A 21 9.79 -9.58 2.90
N ARG A 22 9.96 -10.61 2.05
CA ARG A 22 9.16 -10.82 0.84
C ARG A 22 7.66 -11.01 1.12
N PRO A 23 7.22 -11.84 2.10
CA PRO A 23 5.80 -11.98 2.41
C PRO A 23 5.13 -10.66 2.82
N PRO A 24 5.61 -9.91 3.83
CA PRO A 24 4.98 -8.65 4.21
C PRO A 24 5.05 -7.60 3.09
N ALA A 25 6.16 -7.54 2.35
CA ALA A 25 6.29 -6.60 1.23
C ALA A 25 5.29 -6.91 0.09
N PHE A 26 5.06 -8.19 -0.22
CA PHE A 26 4.06 -8.58 -1.24
C PHE A 26 2.63 -8.20 -0.82
N PHE A 27 2.25 -8.48 0.42
CA PHE A 27 0.94 -8.06 0.92
C PHE A 27 0.80 -6.53 0.94
N LEU A 28 1.87 -5.81 1.31
CA LEU A 28 1.86 -4.35 1.30
C LEU A 28 1.71 -3.79 -0.12
N LEU A 29 2.29 -4.46 -1.12
CA LEU A 29 2.08 -4.14 -2.53
C LEU A 29 0.61 -4.30 -2.93
N CYS A 30 -0.02 -5.43 -2.56
CA CYS A 30 -1.44 -5.64 -2.81
C CYS A 30 -2.31 -4.57 -2.15
N VAL A 31 -2.01 -4.20 -0.91
CA VAL A 31 -2.72 -3.12 -0.18
C VAL A 31 -2.56 -1.78 -0.90
N GLY A 32 -1.34 -1.42 -1.30
CA GLY A 32 -1.07 -0.20 -2.05
C GLY A 32 -1.84 -0.12 -3.37
N VAL A 33 -1.85 -1.21 -4.15
CA VAL A 33 -2.58 -1.31 -5.41
C VAL A 33 -4.09 -1.21 -5.19
N LEU A 34 -4.64 -1.92 -4.20
CA LEU A 34 -6.07 -1.82 -3.86
C LEU A 34 -6.46 -0.41 -3.45
N ASN A 35 -5.61 0.28 -2.67
CA ASN A 35 -5.84 1.66 -2.25
C ASN A 35 -5.85 2.62 -3.47
N ILE A 36 -4.92 2.46 -4.41
CA ILE A 36 -4.90 3.23 -5.65
C ILE A 36 -6.19 3.00 -6.45
N ILE A 37 -6.56 1.74 -6.68
CA ILE A 37 -7.76 1.39 -7.45
C ILE A 37 -9.01 2.00 -6.80
N TYR A 38 -9.14 1.89 -5.48
CA TYR A 38 -10.29 2.42 -4.75
C TYR A 38 -10.40 3.95 -4.87
N ASN A 39 -9.31 4.69 -4.64
CA ASN A 39 -9.34 6.14 -4.73
C ASN A 39 -9.51 6.64 -6.17
N VAL A 40 -8.90 5.98 -7.15
CA VAL A 40 -9.10 6.30 -8.57
C VAL A 40 -10.54 6.03 -9.01
N ALA A 41 -11.11 4.89 -8.62
CA ALA A 41 -12.51 4.59 -8.89
C ALA A 41 -13.43 5.62 -8.23
N GLY A 42 -13.19 5.98 -6.97
CA GLY A 42 -13.93 7.04 -6.28
C GLY A 42 -13.84 8.39 -6.99
N PHE A 43 -12.66 8.75 -7.50
CA PHE A 43 -12.46 9.97 -8.28
C PHE A 43 -13.24 9.96 -9.60
N VAL A 44 -13.21 8.85 -10.33
CA VAL A 44 -13.95 8.68 -11.59
C VAL A 44 -15.46 8.72 -11.34
N LEU A 45 -15.96 8.04 -10.31
CA LEU A 45 -17.38 8.04 -9.97
C LEU A 45 -17.87 9.43 -9.56
N ALA A 46 -17.05 10.19 -8.81
CA ALA A 46 -17.34 11.59 -8.47
C ALA A 46 -17.30 12.51 -9.70
N ALA A 47 -16.34 12.33 -10.61
CA ALA A 47 -16.25 13.10 -11.85
C ALA A 47 -17.46 12.86 -12.76
N LEU A 48 -17.97 11.62 -12.79
CA LEU A 48 -19.16 11.23 -13.56
C LEU A 48 -20.48 11.48 -12.82
N LYS A 49 -20.45 12.04 -11.61
CA LYS A 49 -21.62 12.27 -10.75
C LYS A 49 -22.51 11.03 -10.58
N VAL A 50 -21.89 9.86 -10.48
CA VAL A 50 -22.60 8.60 -10.32
C VAL A 50 -23.27 8.58 -8.94
N THR A 51 -24.57 8.31 -8.94
CA THR A 51 -25.34 8.14 -7.70
C THR A 51 -24.98 6.81 -7.04
N SER A 52 -24.84 6.82 -5.71
CA SER A 52 -24.67 5.59 -4.93
C SER A 52 -25.84 4.63 -5.18
N PRO A 53 -25.59 3.33 -5.42
CA PRO A 53 -26.66 2.33 -5.51
C PRO A 53 -27.24 1.95 -4.15
N PHE A 54 -26.65 2.42 -3.04
CA PHE A 54 -27.07 2.12 -1.67
C PHE A 54 -27.94 3.23 -1.06
N VAL A 55 -28.78 3.89 -1.86
CA VAL A 55 -29.70 4.92 -1.37
C VAL A 55 -30.85 4.24 -0.61
N PRO A 56 -31.09 4.57 0.67
CA PRO A 56 -32.22 4.04 1.42
C PRO A 56 -33.54 4.36 0.74
N ALA A 57 -34.51 3.43 0.82
CA ALA A 57 -35.84 3.64 0.25
C ALA A 57 -36.48 4.92 0.83
N GLY A 58 -36.79 5.90 -0.03
CA GLY A 58 -37.37 7.19 0.35
C GLY A 58 -36.38 8.36 0.49
N ALA A 59 -35.08 8.14 0.26
CA ALA A 59 -34.09 9.21 0.22
C ALA A 59 -33.83 9.68 -1.22
N GLU A 60 -33.62 10.98 -1.40
CA GLU A 60 -33.23 11.55 -2.69
C GLU A 60 -31.83 11.02 -3.09
N PRO A 61 -31.64 10.59 -4.34
CA PRO A 61 -30.35 10.14 -4.84
C PRO A 61 -29.34 11.29 -4.86
N ALA A 62 -28.47 11.34 -3.85
CA ALA A 62 -27.37 12.30 -3.80
C ALA A 62 -26.20 11.82 -4.68
N PRO A 63 -25.86 12.52 -5.78
CA PRO A 63 -24.68 12.19 -6.56
C PRO A 63 -23.40 12.46 -5.74
N LEU A 64 -22.33 11.72 -6.02
CA LEU A 64 -21.02 12.05 -5.47
C LEU A 64 -20.55 13.37 -6.11
N GLU A 65 -20.70 14.48 -5.39
CA GLU A 65 -20.22 15.79 -5.82
C GLU A 65 -18.69 15.87 -5.61
N LEU A 66 -17.98 16.23 -6.67
CA LEU A 66 -16.53 16.46 -6.64
C LEU A 66 -16.22 17.78 -5.92
N SER A 67 -16.38 17.78 -4.60
CA SER A 67 -15.95 18.89 -3.74
C SER A 67 -14.43 18.96 -3.65
N LEU A 68 -13.88 20.15 -3.41
CA LEU A 68 -12.45 20.35 -3.18
C LEU A 68 -11.92 19.42 -2.08
N THR A 69 -12.69 19.27 -0.99
CA THR A 69 -12.35 18.39 0.14
C THR A 69 -12.26 16.93 -0.29
N LEU A 70 -13.24 16.44 -1.06
CA LEU A 70 -13.23 15.06 -1.58
C LEU A 70 -12.06 14.85 -2.55
N ALA A 71 -11.82 15.79 -3.46
CA ALA A 71 -10.71 15.72 -4.40
C ALA A 71 -9.34 15.67 -3.70
N LEU A 72 -9.13 16.50 -2.67
CA LEU A 72 -7.91 16.48 -1.85
C LEU A 72 -7.76 15.17 -1.09
N MET A 73 -8.83 14.68 -0.47
CA MET A 73 -8.82 13.42 0.28
C MET A 73 -8.46 12.22 -0.61
N LEU A 74 -9.09 12.12 -1.79
CA LEU A 74 -8.79 11.07 -2.78
C LEU A 74 -7.37 11.22 -3.33
N GLY A 75 -6.92 12.45 -3.61
CA GLY A 75 -5.57 12.74 -4.08
C GLY A 75 -4.50 12.29 -3.09
N VAL A 76 -4.65 12.60 -1.80
CA VAL A 76 -3.76 12.12 -0.74
C VAL A 76 -3.80 10.59 -0.63
N GLY A 77 -4.98 9.99 -0.74
CA GLY A 77 -5.13 8.53 -0.76
C GLY A 77 -4.35 7.86 -1.89
N ILE A 78 -4.39 8.42 -3.10
CA ILE A 78 -3.61 7.92 -4.25
C ILE A 78 -2.11 8.05 -3.98
N ILE A 79 -1.65 9.19 -3.48
CA ILE A 79 -0.23 9.42 -3.16
C ILE A 79 0.24 8.40 -2.11
N CYS A 80 -0.53 8.19 -1.04
CA CYS A 80 -0.22 7.19 -0.02
C CYS A 80 -0.20 5.77 -0.61
N GLY A 81 -1.14 5.42 -1.48
CA GLY A 81 -1.16 4.12 -2.17
C GLY A 81 0.06 3.90 -3.07
N VAL A 82 0.46 4.91 -3.83
CA VAL A 82 1.66 4.89 -4.68
C VAL A 82 2.93 4.74 -3.83
N LEU A 83 3.07 5.51 -2.75
CA LEU A 83 4.20 5.40 -1.83
C LEU A 83 4.26 4.03 -1.14
N SER A 84 3.11 3.46 -0.79
CA SER A 84 3.01 2.11 -0.24
C SER A 84 3.49 1.05 -1.24
N ALA A 85 2.95 1.07 -2.46
CA ALA A 85 3.34 0.14 -3.51
C ALA A 85 4.84 0.29 -3.87
N TRP A 86 5.34 1.52 -3.94
CA TRP A 86 6.74 1.78 -4.22
C TRP A 86 7.65 1.31 -3.06
N GLY A 87 7.25 1.54 -1.81
CA GLY A 87 7.97 1.03 -0.65
C GLY A 87 8.02 -0.50 -0.59
N ALA A 88 6.93 -1.17 -0.96
CA ALA A 88 6.92 -2.62 -1.13
C ALA A 88 7.90 -3.09 -2.22
N LEU A 89 7.88 -2.47 -3.39
CA LEU A 89 8.83 -2.79 -4.47
C LEU A 89 10.28 -2.54 -4.03
N SER A 90 10.53 -1.45 -3.31
CA SER A 90 11.83 -1.13 -2.73
C SER A 90 12.30 -2.24 -1.79
N ALA A 91 11.41 -2.72 -0.93
CA ALA A 91 11.69 -3.81 -0.01
C ALA A 91 11.92 -5.16 -0.68
N LEU A 92 11.15 -5.49 -1.72
CA LEU A 92 11.34 -6.69 -2.54
C LEU A 92 12.66 -6.69 -3.31
N ASN A 93 13.23 -5.51 -3.52
CA ASN A 93 14.53 -5.34 -4.15
C ASN A 93 15.67 -5.11 -3.14
N LEU A 94 15.40 -5.13 -1.83
CA LEU A 94 16.35 -4.76 -0.77
C LEU A 94 17.02 -3.40 -1.03
N LYS A 95 16.31 -2.45 -1.65
CA LYS A 95 16.81 -1.11 -1.94
C LYS A 95 16.07 -0.11 -1.07
N GLY A 96 16.78 0.89 -0.53
CA GLY A 96 16.16 2.05 0.12
C GLY A 96 15.32 1.71 1.36
N TYR A 97 15.98 1.44 2.49
CA TYR A 97 15.32 1.17 3.78
C TYR A 97 14.30 2.24 4.19
N GLY A 98 14.64 3.52 3.95
CA GLY A 98 13.73 4.64 4.24
C GLY A 98 12.46 4.59 3.40
N LEU A 99 12.57 4.25 2.11
CA LEU A 99 11.43 4.17 1.19
C LEU A 99 10.51 3.01 1.55
N ALA A 100 11.08 1.86 1.94
CA ALA A 100 10.32 0.74 2.50
C ALA A 100 9.57 1.11 3.80
N THR A 101 10.20 1.91 4.66
CA THR A 101 9.58 2.38 5.92
C THR A 101 8.44 3.36 5.65
N VAL A 102 8.66 4.34 4.76
CA VAL A 102 7.62 5.30 4.34
C VAL A 102 6.45 4.57 3.67
N GLY A 103 6.71 3.55 2.85
CA GLY A 103 5.66 2.70 2.29
C GLY A 103 4.84 1.98 3.37
N GLY A 104 5.50 1.47 4.42
CA GLY A 104 4.83 0.90 5.60
C GLY A 104 3.92 1.90 6.30
N ILE A 105 4.41 3.11 6.56
CA ILE A 105 3.65 4.15 7.27
C ILE A 105 2.48 4.66 6.41
N THR A 106 2.70 4.87 5.11
CA THR A 106 1.66 5.35 4.20
C THR A 106 0.56 4.32 3.97
N ALA A 107 0.85 3.03 4.14
CA ALA A 107 -0.16 1.96 4.12
C ALA A 107 -1.10 1.98 5.34
N LEU A 108 -0.74 2.69 6.42
CA LEU A 108 -1.60 2.89 7.59
C LEU A 108 -2.69 3.95 7.37
N TYR A 109 -2.80 4.52 6.17
CA TYR A 109 -3.84 5.49 5.86
C TYR A 109 -5.23 4.83 5.84
N ILE A 110 -6.03 5.09 6.87
CA ILE A 110 -7.29 4.37 7.20
C ILE A 110 -8.46 4.69 6.25
N LEU A 111 -8.32 5.69 5.38
CA LEU A 111 -9.42 6.23 4.58
C LEU A 111 -9.88 5.34 3.41
N SER A 112 -9.37 4.12 3.31
CA SER A 112 -9.83 3.10 2.36
C SER A 112 -10.23 1.81 3.09
N PRO A 113 -11.16 1.00 2.55
CA PRO A 113 -11.51 -0.31 3.13
C PRO A 113 -10.32 -1.28 3.17
N GLY A 114 -9.26 -1.00 2.41
CA GLY A 114 -7.99 -1.71 2.49
C GLY A 114 -7.32 -1.63 3.86
N CYS A 115 -7.74 -0.72 4.76
CA CYS A 115 -7.15 -0.54 6.08
C CYS A 115 -7.28 -1.75 7.01
N VAL A 116 -8.34 -2.56 6.89
CA VAL A 116 -8.56 -3.75 7.73
C VAL A 116 -7.43 -4.76 7.57
N ILE A 117 -6.93 -4.90 6.34
CA ILE A 117 -5.79 -5.78 6.00
C ILE A 117 -4.48 -4.98 5.98
N GLY A 118 -4.55 -3.72 5.57
CA GLY A 118 -3.41 -2.81 5.45
C GLY A 118 -2.72 -2.53 6.76
N VAL A 119 -3.48 -2.33 7.85
CA VAL A 119 -2.91 -2.09 9.19
C VAL A 119 -2.10 -3.27 9.70
N PRO A 120 -2.63 -4.51 9.79
CA PRO A 120 -1.83 -5.63 10.27
C PRO A 120 -0.64 -5.94 9.36
N VAL A 121 -0.79 -5.77 8.04
CA VAL A 121 0.29 -5.97 7.07
C VAL A 121 1.38 -4.89 7.20
N ALA A 122 1.01 -3.62 7.37
CA ALA A 122 1.94 -2.52 7.58
C ALA A 122 2.71 -2.68 8.90
N ILE A 123 2.04 -3.07 9.98
CA ILE A 123 2.69 -3.37 11.26
C ILE A 123 3.66 -4.55 11.09
N TRP A 124 3.25 -5.62 10.42
CA TRP A 124 4.12 -6.76 10.15
C TRP A 124 5.35 -6.35 9.33
N MET A 125 5.18 -5.51 8.31
CA MET A 125 6.28 -4.98 7.50
C MET A 125 7.24 -4.13 8.34
N LEU A 126 6.73 -3.18 9.13
CA LEU A 126 7.55 -2.29 9.97
C LEU A 126 8.30 -3.07 11.06
N PHE A 127 7.66 -4.07 11.66
CA PHE A 127 8.31 -4.96 12.62
C PHE A 127 9.41 -5.80 11.96
N THR A 128 9.16 -6.27 10.74
CA THR A 128 10.14 -7.03 9.96
C THR A 128 11.34 -6.18 9.58
N LEU A 129 11.14 -4.93 9.15
CA LEU A 129 12.22 -3.99 8.86
C LEU A 129 13.11 -3.69 10.08
N ARG A 130 12.53 -3.71 11.28
CA ARG A 130 13.24 -3.49 12.55
C ARG A 130 14.07 -4.67 13.04
N ARG A 131 14.02 -5.83 12.38
CA ARG A 131 14.77 -7.01 12.78
C ARG A 131 16.26 -6.86 12.50
N ASP A 132 17.09 -7.42 13.37
CA ASP A 132 18.55 -7.39 13.23
C ASP A 132 18.99 -7.99 11.88
N GLY A 133 19.98 -7.35 11.25
CA GLY A 133 20.51 -7.73 9.94
C GLY A 133 19.67 -7.29 8.73
N VAL A 134 18.44 -6.81 8.92
CA VAL A 134 17.61 -6.33 7.79
C VAL A 134 18.15 -5.02 7.24
N ARG A 135 18.48 -4.05 8.11
CA ARG A 135 19.04 -2.77 7.68
C ARG A 135 20.37 -2.92 6.92
N GLU A 136 21.21 -3.84 7.37
CA GLU A 136 22.50 -4.14 6.72
C GLU A 136 22.29 -4.75 5.33
N ALA A 137 21.32 -5.66 5.18
CA ALA A 137 20.97 -6.25 3.88
C ALA A 137 20.47 -5.23 2.84
N PHE A 138 19.93 -4.09 3.29
CA PHE A 138 19.50 -2.97 2.44
C PHE A 138 20.62 -1.98 2.06
N GLN A 139 21.75 -2.00 2.79
CA GLN A 139 22.88 -1.09 2.60
C GLN A 139 24.05 -1.73 1.85
N ALA A 140 24.10 -3.05 1.86
CA ALA A 140 25.11 -3.82 1.16
C ALA A 140 24.82 -3.85 -0.35
#